data_AF-A0A059ED77-F1
#
_entry.id   AF-A0A059ED77-F1
#
_cell.length_a   1.000
_cell.length_b   1.000
_cell.length_c   1.000
_cell.angle_alpha   90.00
_cell.angle_beta   90.00
_cell.angle_gamma   90.00
#
_symmetry.space_group_name_H-M   'P 1'
#
loop_
_entity.id
_entity.type
_entity.pdbx_description
1 polymer ?
#
loop_
_entity_poly.entity_id
_entity_poly.type
_entity_poly.pdbx_seq_one_letter_code
_entity_poly.pdbx_strand_id
1 'polypeptide(L)' 'MNYSKALLAGAGIAALVACTPTVRIEPSDKPIKIDLNVNITQEVRVILDKEVEDLIADNPDLF' A
#
# COMPACT_ATOMS: atom_id res chain seq x y z
N MET A 1 57.35 -22.85 -16.06
CA MET A 1 56.29 -22.26 -16.92
C MET A 1 54.88 -22.33 -16.28
N ASN A 2 54.77 -22.43 -14.95
CA ASN A 2 53.47 -22.59 -14.26
C ASN A 2 53.04 -21.33 -13.46
N TYR A 3 53.98 -20.45 -13.11
CA TYR A 3 53.70 -19.21 -12.35
C TYR A 3 52.91 -18.16 -13.15
N SER A 4 53.14 -18.07 -14.46
CA SER A 4 52.41 -17.15 -15.35
C SER A 4 50.91 -17.52 -15.44
N LYS A 5 50.58 -18.83 -15.46
CA LYS A 5 49.19 -19.32 -15.43
C LYS A 5 48.52 -19.07 -14.07
N ALA A 6 49.27 -19.22 -12.97
CA ALA A 6 48.77 -18.93 -11.63
C ALA A 6 48.45 -17.43 -11.43
N LEU A 7 49.25 -16.55 -12.03
CA LEU A 7 49.03 -15.09 -11.96
C LEU A 7 47.82 -14.64 -12.78
N LEU A 8 47.61 -15.24 -13.95
CA LEU A 8 46.42 -15.02 -14.79
C LEU A 8 45.12 -15.54 -14.13
N ALA A 9 45.19 -16.68 -13.44
CA ALA A 9 44.07 -17.23 -12.69
C ALA A 9 43.71 -16.37 -11.45
N GLY A 10 44.72 -15.85 -10.74
CA GLY A 10 44.50 -14.96 -9.60
C GLY A 10 43.85 -13.63 -9.97
N ALA A 11 44.20 -13.06 -11.12
CA ALA A 11 43.61 -11.81 -11.62
C ALA A 11 42.11 -11.95 -11.98
N GLY A 12 41.70 -13.11 -12.53
CA GLY A 12 40.29 -13.36 -12.86
C GLY A 12 39.39 -13.45 -11.62
N ILE A 13 39.90 -14.01 -10.52
CA ILE A 13 39.16 -14.13 -9.26
C ILE A 13 38.99 -12.74 -8.61
N ALA A 14 40.03 -11.89 -8.64
CA ALA A 14 39.96 -10.54 -8.09
C ALA A 14 38.92 -9.65 -8.81
N ALA A 15 38.74 -9.83 -10.13
CA ALA A 15 37.77 -9.08 -10.91
C ALA A 15 36.30 -9.39 -10.53
N LEU A 16 36.02 -10.61 -10.07
CA LEU A 16 34.66 -11.01 -9.68
C LEU A 16 34.24 -10.44 -8.32
N VAL A 17 35.19 -10.16 -7.43
CA VAL A 17 34.92 -9.60 -6.09
C VAL A 17 34.73 -8.07 -6.14
N ALA A 18 35.17 -7.42 -7.22
CA ALA A 18 35.07 -5.97 -7.40
C ALA A 18 33.66 -5.48 -7.80
N CYS A 19 32.74 -6.38 -8.13
CA CYS A 19 31.37 -6.03 -8.49
C CYS A 19 30.48 -6.01 -7.23
N THR A 20 30.41 -4.88 -6.55
CA THR A 20 29.42 -4.62 -5.49
C THR A 20 28.21 -3.92 -6.08
N PRO A 21 27.11 -4.63 -6.43
CA PRO A 21 25.91 -3.97 -6.91
C PRO A 21 25.28 -3.17 -5.76
N THR A 22 25.42 -1.85 -5.84
CA THR A 22 24.76 -0.95 -4.88
C THR A 22 23.30 -0.79 -5.30
N VAL A 23 22.38 -1.33 -4.50
CA VAL A 23 20.95 -1.14 -4.70
C VAL A 23 20.58 0.24 -4.16
N ARG A 24 20.23 1.16 -5.05
CA ARG A 24 19.75 2.49 -4.68
C ARG A 24 18.22 2.45 -4.64
N ILE A 25 17.65 2.72 -3.48
CA ILE A 25 16.22 2.96 -3.33
C ILE A 25 16.01 4.45 -3.60
N GLU A 26 15.72 4.78 -4.85
CA GLU A 26 15.28 6.12 -5.22
C GLU A 26 13.77 6.21 -4.98
N PRO A 27 13.29 7.15 -4.14
CA PRO A 27 11.88 7.49 -4.13
C PRO A 27 11.49 7.96 -5.53
N SER A 28 10.43 7.40 -6.11
CA SER A 28 9.90 7.89 -7.39
C SER A 28 9.51 9.37 -7.24
N ASP A 29 10.14 10.25 -8.02
CA ASP A 29 9.83 11.70 -8.06
C ASP A 29 8.38 11.98 -8.49
N LYS A 30 7.77 11.02 -9.20
CA LYS A 30 6.38 11.14 -9.66
C LYS A 30 5.42 10.75 -8.53
N PRO A 31 4.43 11.59 -8.23
CA PRO A 31 3.42 11.28 -7.22
C PRO A 31 2.62 10.04 -7.64
N ILE A 32 2.39 9.15 -6.68
CA ILE A 32 1.53 7.97 -6.86
C ILE A 32 0.09 8.48 -7.00
N LYS A 33 -0.52 8.26 -8.17
CA LYS A 33 -1.93 8.58 -8.39
C LYS A 33 -2.80 7.45 -7.84
N ILE A 34 -3.63 7.78 -6.87
CA ILE A 34 -4.59 6.87 -6.26
C ILE A 34 -5.98 7.34 -6.70
N ASP A 35 -6.43 6.83 -7.85
CA ASP A 35 -7.74 7.14 -8.42
C ASP A 35 -8.78 6.15 -7.88
N LEU A 36 -9.47 6.49 -6.79
CA LEU A 36 -10.46 5.64 -6.15
C LEU A 36 -11.87 6.23 -6.31
N ASN A 37 -12.78 5.47 -6.92
CA ASN A 37 -14.19 5.83 -7.04
C ASN A 37 -14.98 5.27 -5.85
N VAL A 38 -15.18 6.09 -4.81
CA VAL A 38 -15.95 5.71 -3.62
C VAL A 38 -17.41 6.13 -3.79
N ASN A 39 -18.33 5.16 -3.83
CA ASN A 39 -19.77 5.43 -3.70
C ASN A 39 -20.14 5.37 -2.21
N ILE A 40 -20.39 6.52 -1.59
CA ILE A 40 -20.80 6.61 -0.18
C ILE A 40 -22.32 6.61 -0.13
N THR A 41 -22.92 5.44 0.04
CA THR A 41 -24.36 5.32 0.33
C THR A 41 -24.57 5.51 1.82
N GLN A 42 -24.78 6.74 2.26
CA GLN A 42 -25.14 7.06 3.65
C GLN A 42 -26.66 7.12 3.78
N GLU A 43 -27.30 6.00 4.12
CA GLU A 43 -28.69 5.97 4.57
C GLU A 43 -28.77 6.48 6.01
N VAL A 44 -28.55 7.78 6.22
CA VAL A 44 -28.72 8.38 7.53
C VAL A 44 -30.16 8.81 7.69
N ARG A 45 -30.90 8.06 8.52
CA ARG A 45 -31.93 8.60 9.40
C ARG A 45 -33.09 9.32 8.70
N VAL A 46 -33.97 8.56 8.04
CA VAL A 46 -35.35 9.01 7.77
C VAL A 46 -36.38 7.89 8.06
N ILE A 47 -35.95 6.64 8.21
CA ILE A 47 -36.88 5.50 8.43
C ILE A 47 -37.30 5.39 9.91
N LEU A 48 -36.46 5.81 10.86
CA LEU A 48 -36.81 5.78 12.29
C LEU A 48 -37.82 6.86 12.70
N ASP A 49 -37.87 8.01 12.01
CA ASP A 49 -38.73 9.11 12.42
C ASP A 49 -40.22 8.74 12.24
N LYS A 50 -40.57 8.05 11.15
CA LYS A 50 -41.96 7.64 10.91
C LYS A 50 -42.44 6.56 11.87
N GLU A 51 -41.63 5.55 12.11
CA GLU A 51 -41.99 4.47 13.06
C GLU A 51 -42.08 4.99 14.50
N VAL A 52 -41.23 5.94 14.88
CA VAL A 52 -41.28 6.58 16.20
C VAL A 52 -42.49 7.51 16.32
N GLU A 53 -42.83 8.28 15.29
CA GLU A 53 -44.05 9.10 15.24
C GLU A 53 -45.32 8.26 15.41
N ASP A 54 -45.42 7.12 14.70
CA ASP A 54 -46.56 6.21 14.79
C ASP A 54 -46.68 5.60 16.20
N LEU A 55 -45.56 5.18 16.80
CA LEU A 55 -45.54 4.62 18.17
C LEU A 55 -45.92 5.64 19.25
N ILE A 56 -45.52 6.90 19.09
CA ILE A 56 -45.91 8.00 19.99
C ILE A 56 -47.41 8.29 19.85
N ALA A 57 -47.94 8.28 18.62
CA ALA A 57 -49.36 8.51 18.37
C ALA A 57 -50.26 7.40 18.95
N ASP A 58 -49.81 6.14 18.90
CA ASP A 58 -50.57 4.99 19.40
C ASP A 58 -50.58 4.89 20.94
N ASN A 59 -49.62 5.51 21.63
CA ASN A 59 -49.49 5.44 23.09
C ASN A 59 -49.19 6.82 23.73
N PRO A 60 -50.15 7.76 23.70
CA PRO A 60 -49.97 9.11 24.26
C PRO A 60 -49.82 9.13 25.78
N ASP A 61 -50.13 8.03 26.45
CA ASP A 61 -50.04 7.91 27.91
C ASP A 61 -48.65 7.44 28.38
N LEU A 62 -47.82 6.95 27.46
CA LEU A 62 -46.48 6.41 27.74
C LEU A 62 -45.34 7.41 27.43
N PHE A 63 -45.62 8.47 26.66
CA PHE A 63 -44.63 9.43 26.16
C PHE A 63 -45.09 10.88 26.29
#